data_AF-A0A1I7YEY5-F1
#
_entry.id   AF-A0A1I7YEY5-F1
#
_cell.length_a   1.000
_cell.length_b   1.000
_cell.length_c   1.000
_cell.angle_alpha   90.00
_cell.angle_beta   90.00
_cell.angle_gamma   90.00
#
_symmetry.space_group_name_H-M   'P 1'
#
loop_
_entity.id
_entity.type
_entity.pdbx_description
1 polymer ?
#
loop_
_entity_poly.entity_id
_entity_poly.type
_entity_poly.pdbx_seq_one_letter_code
_entity_poly.pdbx_strand_id
1 'polypeptide(L)'
;MKELANQKSPARSAPIGADGDKVTLLNESRKLAAGCKNMVRSVSEGHPDQRSAATVHYVVESADRVTAAAETIVAKSGSSVFNAQLMTAKTEQMLNALTDTVAHLRQAEGKDPFGSETKELIRSSTTLAATLTQLLATARTMK
;
A
#
# COMPACT_ATOMS: atom_id res chain seq x y z
N MET A 1 46.78 35.07 24.98
CA MET A 1 46.36 34.82 23.59
C MET A 1 45.70 33.45 23.55
N LYS A 2 44.50 33.37 22.98
CA LYS A 2 43.62 32.19 22.92
C LYS A 2 44.09 31.24 21.81
N GLU A 3 44.11 29.94 22.06
CA GLU A 3 43.70 28.94 21.07
C GLU A 3 42.95 27.82 21.81
N LEU A 4 41.62 27.82 21.66
CA LEU A 4 40.73 26.75 22.07
C LEU A 4 40.54 25.83 20.87
N ALA A 5 40.86 24.55 21.08
CA ALA A 5 40.70 23.48 20.11
C ALA A 5 39.29 23.46 19.52
N ASN A 6 39.22 23.63 18.21
CA ASN A 6 38.02 23.53 17.40
C ASN A 6 37.56 22.06 17.31
N GLN A 7 36.86 21.57 18.34
CA GLN A 7 36.06 20.35 18.24
C GLN A 7 34.88 20.60 17.29
N LYS A 8 35.07 20.25 16.01
CA LYS A 8 33.97 20.11 15.05
C LYS A 8 33.08 18.95 15.51
N SER A 9 31.88 19.26 16.00
CA SER A 9 30.80 18.28 16.18
C SER A 9 30.58 17.46 14.90
N PRO A 10 30.28 16.15 14.98
CA PRO A 10 29.98 15.38 13.78
C PRO A 10 28.75 15.99 13.11
N ALA A 11 28.92 16.44 11.87
CA ALA A 11 27.80 16.85 11.04
C ALA A 11 26.81 15.68 11.00
N ARG A 12 25.59 15.90 11.54
CA ARG A 12 24.47 14.99 11.35
C ARG A 12 24.33 14.74 9.84
N SER A 13 24.68 13.53 9.41
CA SER A 13 24.29 13.03 8.10
C SER A 13 22.77 13.12 8.02
N ALA A 14 22.25 14.03 7.20
CA ALA A 14 20.83 14.13 6.95
C ALA A 14 20.31 12.78 6.40
N PRO A 15 19.10 12.33 6.78
CA PRO A 15 18.55 11.07 6.28
C PRO A 15 18.05 11.29 4.84
N ILE A 16 18.96 11.25 3.87
CA ILE A 16 18.66 11.51 2.45
C ILE A 16 17.85 10.35 1.82
N GLY A 17 17.62 9.23 2.53
CA GLY A 17 16.98 8.03 1.97
C GLY A 17 15.52 7.77 2.34
N ALA A 18 15.00 8.30 3.45
CA ALA A 18 13.71 7.87 3.99
C ALA A 18 12.49 8.54 3.32
N ASP A 19 12.65 9.76 2.81
CA ASP A 19 11.55 10.47 2.12
C ASP A 19 11.26 9.86 0.73
N GLY A 20 12.28 9.39 0.02
CA GLY A 20 12.11 8.75 -1.30
C GLY A 20 11.28 7.46 -1.22
N ASP A 21 11.51 6.64 -0.20
CA ASP A 21 10.76 5.39 -0.02
C ASP A 21 9.31 5.66 0.41
N LYS A 22 9.07 6.68 1.25
CA LYS A 22 7.72 7.12 1.63
C LYS A 22 6.94 7.63 0.43
N VAL A 23 7.58 8.39 -0.46
CA VAL A 23 6.97 8.85 -1.72
C VAL A 23 6.66 7.67 -2.63
N THR A 24 7.56 6.69 -2.71
CA THR A 24 7.33 5.45 -3.48
C THR A 24 6.14 4.69 -2.94
N LEU A 25 6.09 4.43 -1.63
CA LEU A 25 4.97 3.78 -0.96
C LEU A 25 3.65 4.52 -1.21
N LEU A 26 3.65 5.86 -1.13
CA LEU A 26 2.48 6.70 -1.41
C LEU A 26 1.97 6.53 -2.84
N ASN A 27 2.89 6.56 -3.81
CA ASN A 27 2.54 6.42 -5.22
C ASN A 27 2.01 5.02 -5.54
N GLU A 28 2.67 3.98 -5.06
CA GLU A 28 2.25 2.60 -5.28
C GLU A 28 0.94 2.27 -4.55
N SER A 29 0.72 2.81 -3.35
CA SER A 29 -0.57 2.67 -2.64
C SER A 29 -1.72 3.35 -3.39
N ARG A 30 -1.47 4.51 -4.04
CA ARG A 30 -2.47 5.18 -4.88
C ARG A 30 -2.78 4.38 -6.15
N LYS A 31 -1.75 3.82 -6.78
CA LYS A 31 -1.89 2.95 -7.96
C LYS A 31 -2.73 1.71 -7.62
N LEU A 32 -2.44 1.07 -6.49
CA LEU A 32 -3.18 -0.07 -5.98
C LEU A 32 -4.65 0.28 -5.75
N ALA A 33 -4.93 1.38 -5.05
CA ALA A 33 -6.30 1.85 -4.83
C ALA A 33 -7.05 2.15 -6.15
N ALA A 34 -6.36 2.76 -7.13
CA ALA A 34 -6.94 3.03 -8.44
C ALA A 34 -7.25 1.73 -9.21
N GLY A 35 -6.34 0.76 -9.18
CA GLY A 35 -6.54 -0.56 -9.76
C GLY A 35 -7.77 -1.26 -9.16
N CYS A 36 -7.93 -1.20 -7.83
CA CYS A 36 -9.08 -1.80 -7.15
C CYS A 36 -10.40 -1.14 -7.52
N LYS A 37 -10.43 0.20 -7.64
CA LYS A 37 -11.61 0.92 -8.14
C LYS A 37 -11.97 0.51 -9.57
N ASN A 38 -10.96 0.29 -10.42
CA ASN A 38 -11.18 -0.16 -11.78
C ASN A 38 -11.76 -1.59 -11.81
N MET A 39 -11.31 -2.49 -10.93
CA MET A 39 -11.90 -3.84 -10.80
C MET A 39 -13.39 -3.77 -10.45
N VAL A 40 -13.75 -2.97 -9.44
CA VAL A 40 -15.15 -2.76 -9.05
C VAL A 40 -15.96 -2.18 -10.20
N ARG A 41 -15.44 -1.14 -10.86
CA ARG A 41 -16.11 -0.48 -11.99
C ARG A 41 -16.36 -1.45 -13.14
N SER A 42 -15.38 -2.28 -13.51
CA SER A 42 -15.52 -3.27 -14.59
C SER A 42 -16.66 -4.25 -14.33
N VAL A 43 -16.85 -4.68 -13.08
CA VAL A 43 -17.98 -5.53 -12.70
C VAL A 43 -19.29 -4.75 -12.70
N SER A 44 -19.32 -3.56 -12.11
CA SER A 44 -20.54 -2.75 -12.01
C SER A 44 -21.06 -2.25 -13.37
N GLU A 45 -20.19 -2.05 -14.35
CA GLU A 45 -20.54 -1.63 -15.71
C GLU A 45 -20.86 -2.81 -16.64
N GLY A 46 -20.78 -4.06 -16.16
CA GLY A 46 -21.11 -5.24 -16.96
C GLY A 46 -20.10 -5.54 -18.09
N HIS A 47 -18.85 -5.07 -17.95
CA HIS A 47 -17.76 -5.31 -18.91
C HIS A 47 -16.63 -6.15 -18.28
N PRO A 48 -16.87 -7.43 -17.95
CA PRO A 48 -15.87 -8.28 -17.30
C PRO A 48 -14.73 -8.71 -18.24
N ASP A 49 -14.90 -8.66 -19.56
CA ASP A 49 -13.93 -9.28 -20.48
C ASP A 49 -12.61 -8.52 -20.64
N GLN A 50 -11.51 -9.30 -20.62
CA GLN A 50 -10.09 -9.00 -20.87
C GLN A 50 -9.44 -7.89 -20.02
N ARG A 51 -10.20 -6.85 -19.66
CA ARG A 51 -9.84 -5.80 -18.69
C ARG A 51 -9.71 -6.35 -17.29
N SER A 52 -10.50 -7.35 -16.87
CA SER A 52 -10.43 -7.84 -15.49
C SER A 52 -9.07 -8.50 -15.21
N ALA A 53 -8.61 -9.40 -16.08
CA ALA A 53 -7.32 -10.09 -15.93
C ALA A 53 -6.13 -9.12 -15.93
N ALA A 54 -6.09 -8.16 -16.87
CA ALA A 54 -5.05 -7.14 -16.92
C ALA A 54 -5.08 -6.21 -15.69
N THR A 55 -6.29 -5.87 -15.20
CA THR A 55 -6.45 -5.05 -13.99
C THR A 55 -6.03 -5.81 -12.74
N VAL A 56 -6.36 -7.09 -12.64
CA VAL A 56 -5.92 -7.98 -11.54
C VAL A 56 -4.40 -8.08 -11.54
N HIS A 57 -3.77 -8.31 -12.69
CA HIS A 57 -2.31 -8.35 -12.81
C HIS A 57 -1.67 -7.05 -12.33
N TYR A 58 -2.18 -5.91 -12.81
CA TYR A 58 -1.71 -4.59 -12.38
C TYR A 58 -1.87 -4.36 -10.87
N VAL A 59 -2.98 -4.81 -10.29
CA VAL A 59 -3.25 -4.73 -8.85
C VAL A 59 -2.26 -5.57 -8.05
N VAL A 60 -1.95 -6.79 -8.49
CA VAL A 60 -0.97 -7.67 -7.85
C VAL A 60 0.43 -7.05 -7.92
N GLU A 61 0.87 -6.60 -9.11
CA GLU A 61 2.16 -5.93 -9.26
C GLU A 61 2.28 -4.68 -8.39
N SER A 62 1.20 -3.89 -8.29
CA SER A 62 1.18 -2.70 -7.45
C SER A 62 1.27 -3.06 -5.96
N ALA A 63 0.66 -4.17 -5.54
CA ALA A 63 0.74 -4.66 -4.17
C ALA A 63 2.15 -5.14 -3.82
N ASP A 64 2.81 -5.88 -4.71
CA ASP A 64 4.20 -6.29 -4.54
C ASP A 64 5.14 -5.08 -4.36
N ARG A 65 4.92 -4.03 -5.15
CA ARG A 65 5.69 -2.77 -5.03
C ARG A 65 5.42 -2.04 -3.70
N VAL A 66 4.18 -2.08 -3.20
CA VAL A 66 3.86 -1.54 -1.87
C VAL A 66 4.58 -2.33 -0.78
N THR A 67 4.58 -3.67 -0.86
CA THR A 67 5.29 -4.55 0.07
C THR A 67 6.79 -4.28 0.06
N ALA A 68 7.41 -4.23 -1.11
CA ALA A 68 8.85 -3.95 -1.24
C ALA A 68 9.23 -2.56 -0.69
N ALA A 69 8.39 -1.55 -0.91
CA ALA A 69 8.59 -0.21 -0.35
C ALA A 69 8.45 -0.22 1.18
N ALA A 70 7.47 -0.95 1.73
CA ALA A 70 7.28 -1.11 3.16
C ALA A 70 8.48 -1.82 3.82
N GLU A 71 8.96 -2.91 3.23
CA GLU A 71 10.16 -3.63 3.68
C GLU A 71 11.40 -2.74 3.67
N THR A 72 11.57 -1.93 2.64
CA THR A 72 12.69 -0.97 2.54
C THR A 72 12.63 0.07 3.67
N ILE A 73 11.44 0.61 3.95
CA ILE A 73 11.23 1.55 5.07
C ILE A 73 11.56 0.86 6.40
N VAL A 74 11.10 -0.38 6.60
CA VAL A 74 11.39 -1.16 7.81
C VAL A 74 12.89 -1.39 7.99
N ALA A 75 13.59 -1.82 6.94
CA ALA A 75 15.02 -2.09 6.96
C ALA A 75 15.85 -0.84 7.27
N LYS A 76 15.43 0.33 6.76
CA LYS A 76 16.12 1.61 6.99
C LYS A 76 15.78 2.28 8.34
N SER A 77 14.66 1.91 8.96
CA SER A 77 14.17 2.54 10.20
C SER A 77 15.04 2.27 11.42
N GLY A 78 16.01 1.34 11.34
CA GLY A 78 17.26 1.25 12.12
C GLY A 78 17.21 1.20 13.66
N SER A 79 16.08 1.46 14.31
CA SER A 79 16.04 1.70 15.77
C SER A 79 14.71 1.41 16.46
N SER A 80 13.59 1.21 15.73
CA SER A 80 12.28 0.96 16.35
C SER A 80 11.66 -0.35 15.86
N VAL A 81 11.83 -1.41 16.66
CA VAL A 81 11.18 -2.72 16.47
C VAL A 81 9.66 -2.57 16.45
N PHE A 82 9.11 -1.67 17.27
CA PHE A 82 7.68 -1.36 17.29
C PHE A 82 7.20 -0.82 15.93
N ASN A 83 7.92 0.14 15.34
CA ASN A 83 7.55 0.71 14.04
C ASN A 83 7.67 -0.34 12.93
N ALA A 84 8.69 -1.20 12.99
CA ALA A 84 8.87 -2.31 12.06
C ALA A 84 7.68 -3.30 12.12
N GLN A 85 7.30 -3.72 13.34
CA GLN A 85 6.16 -4.61 13.56
C GLN A 85 4.84 -3.97 13.12
N LEU A 86 4.62 -2.69 13.44
CA LEU A 86 3.42 -1.97 13.03
C LEU A 86 3.32 -1.87 11.50
N MET A 87 4.41 -1.53 10.82
CA MET A 87 4.43 -1.44 9.35
C MET A 87 4.20 -2.81 8.70
N THR A 88 4.81 -3.86 9.25
CA THR A 88 4.60 -5.25 8.79
C THR A 88 3.15 -5.66 8.95
N ALA A 89 2.57 -5.50 10.16
CA ALA A 89 1.19 -5.85 10.44
C ALA A 89 0.18 -5.07 9.55
N LYS A 90 0.48 -3.80 9.23
CA LYS A 90 -0.37 -3.01 8.31
C LYS A 90 -0.24 -3.47 6.86
N THR A 91 0.94 -3.91 6.45
CA THR A 91 1.17 -4.49 5.12
C THR A 91 0.44 -5.82 4.98
N GLU A 92 0.50 -6.68 6.01
CA GLU A 92 -0.26 -7.94 6.05
C GLU A 92 -1.78 -7.70 6.01
N GLN A 93 -2.29 -6.74 6.77
CA GLN A 93 -3.71 -6.36 6.73
C GLN A 93 -4.15 -5.92 5.33
N MET A 94 -3.30 -5.17 4.62
CA MET A 94 -3.54 -4.77 3.23
C MET A 94 -3.55 -5.99 2.30
N LEU A 95 -2.58 -6.91 2.40
CA LEU A 95 -2.51 -8.12 1.57
C LEU A 95 -3.71 -9.05 1.78
N ASN A 96 -4.17 -9.19 3.02
CA ASN A 96 -5.39 -9.95 3.35
C ASN A 96 -6.62 -9.29 2.71
N ALA A 97 -6.80 -7.98 2.89
CA ALA A 97 -7.91 -7.25 2.28
C ALA A 97 -7.88 -7.31 0.75
N LEU A 98 -6.69 -7.34 0.14
CA LEU A 98 -6.52 -7.50 -1.29
C LEU A 98 -6.92 -8.90 -1.75
N THR A 99 -6.48 -9.93 -1.03
CA THR A 99 -6.85 -11.33 -1.30
C THR A 99 -8.37 -11.49 -1.28
N ASP A 100 -9.04 -10.95 -0.26
CA ASP A 100 -10.50 -10.94 -0.16
C ASP A 100 -11.14 -10.20 -1.33
N THR A 101 -10.59 -9.05 -1.73
CA THR A 101 -11.12 -8.26 -2.86
C THR A 101 -11.02 -9.03 -4.17
N VAL A 102 -9.90 -9.69 -4.45
CA VAL A 102 -9.71 -10.51 -5.66
C VAL A 102 -10.60 -11.76 -5.62
N ALA A 103 -10.81 -12.36 -4.44
CA ALA A 103 -11.72 -13.49 -4.29
C ALA A 103 -13.18 -13.08 -4.59
N HIS A 104 -13.65 -11.97 -4.03
CA HIS A 104 -15.00 -11.47 -4.32
C HIS A 104 -15.14 -10.97 -5.77
N LEU A 105 -14.07 -10.45 -6.38
CA LEU A 105 -14.09 -10.09 -7.79
C LEU A 105 -14.44 -11.30 -8.66
N ARG A 106 -13.74 -12.42 -8.46
CA ARG A 106 -14.01 -13.68 -9.19
C ARG A 106 -15.43 -14.19 -8.98
N GLN A 107 -16.01 -13.96 -7.81
CA GLN A 107 -17.39 -14.36 -7.51
C GLN A 107 -18.42 -13.43 -8.16
N ALA A 108 -18.10 -12.14 -8.30
CA ALA A 108 -18.97 -11.13 -8.88
C ALA A 108 -18.86 -11.02 -10.42
N GLU A 109 -17.79 -11.56 -11.03
CA GLU A 109 -17.65 -11.64 -12.48
C GLU A 109 -18.83 -12.35 -13.15
N GLY A 110 -19.46 -11.68 -14.11
CA GLY A 110 -20.63 -12.20 -14.83
C GLY A 110 -21.92 -12.26 -14.00
N LYS A 111 -21.94 -11.68 -12.79
CA LYS A 111 -23.13 -11.59 -11.94
C LYS A 111 -23.86 -10.25 -12.10
N ASP A 112 -25.01 -10.15 -11.46
CA ASP A 112 -25.79 -8.92 -11.40
C ASP A 112 -24.99 -7.77 -10.73
N PRO A 113 -24.87 -6.60 -11.37
CA PRO A 113 -24.16 -5.44 -10.82
C PRO A 113 -24.66 -4.94 -9.46
N PHE A 114 -25.89 -5.28 -9.08
CA PHE A 114 -26.54 -4.93 -7.81
C PHE A 114 -26.80 -6.16 -6.92
N GLY A 115 -26.32 -7.33 -7.34
CA GLY A 115 -26.36 -8.60 -6.61
C GLY A 115 -25.52 -8.61 -5.34
N SER A 116 -25.71 -9.65 -4.53
CA SER A 116 -24.97 -9.86 -3.28
C SER A 116 -23.45 -9.89 -3.48
N GLU A 117 -22.99 -10.56 -4.53
CA GLU A 117 -21.59 -10.77 -4.86
C GLU A 117 -20.90 -9.44 -5.19
N THR A 118 -21.56 -8.59 -5.99
CA THR A 118 -21.05 -7.26 -6.32
C THR A 118 -21.03 -6.34 -5.10
N LYS A 119 -22.00 -6.47 -4.19
CA LYS A 119 -21.99 -5.74 -2.89
C LYS A 119 -20.82 -6.18 -2.00
N GLU A 120 -20.52 -7.46 -1.93
CA GLU A 120 -19.36 -7.98 -1.19
C GLU A 120 -18.03 -7.52 -1.80
N LEU A 121 -17.94 -7.45 -3.13
CA LEU A 121 -16.80 -6.85 -3.82
C LEU A 121 -16.62 -5.36 -3.46
N ILE A 122 -17.70 -4.58 -3.47
CA ILE A 122 -17.65 -3.16 -3.07
C ILE A 122 -17.22 -3.01 -1.61
N ARG A 123 -17.75 -3.85 -0.71
CA ARG A 123 -17.42 -3.86 0.72
C ARG A 123 -15.94 -4.16 0.92
N SER A 124 -15.44 -5.25 0.34
CA SER A 124 -14.02 -5.64 0.45
C SER A 124 -13.07 -4.59 -0.17
N SER A 125 -13.43 -4.00 -1.32
CA SER A 125 -12.66 -2.89 -1.90
C SER A 125 -12.62 -1.65 -1.00
N THR A 126 -13.69 -1.37 -0.25
CA THR A 126 -13.72 -0.26 0.72
C THR A 126 -12.80 -0.54 1.90
N THR A 127 -12.83 -1.77 2.42
CA THR A 127 -11.89 -2.23 3.47
C THR A 127 -10.44 -2.09 3.00
N LEU A 128 -10.12 -2.53 1.78
CA LEU A 128 -8.78 -2.38 1.21
C LEU A 128 -8.33 -0.91 1.15
N ALA A 129 -9.19 0.00 0.70
CA ALA A 129 -8.89 1.44 0.70
C ALA A 129 -8.61 2.00 2.11
N ALA A 130 -9.35 1.52 3.11
CA ALA A 130 -9.11 1.88 4.51
C ALA A 130 -7.74 1.35 5.01
N THR A 131 -7.40 0.09 4.72
CA THR A 131 -6.10 -0.49 5.11
C THR A 131 -4.93 0.25 4.47
N LEU A 132 -5.02 0.63 3.20
CA LEU A 132 -4.02 1.46 2.52
C LEU A 132 -3.85 2.82 3.18
N THR A 133 -4.96 3.45 3.57
CA THR A 133 -4.91 4.74 4.27
C THR A 133 -4.19 4.61 5.62
N GLN A 134 -4.44 3.53 6.35
CA GLN A 134 -3.77 3.25 7.61
C GLN A 134 -2.28 2.94 7.42
N LEU A 135 -1.92 2.15 6.41
CA LEU A 135 -0.52 1.86 6.05
C LEU A 135 0.25 3.16 5.75
N LEU A 136 -0.34 4.05 4.97
CA LEU A 136 0.25 5.34 4.64
C LEU A 136 0.36 6.26 5.85
N ALA A 137 -0.62 6.25 6.75
CA ALA A 137 -0.56 7.00 7.99
C ALA A 137 0.60 6.51 8.87
N THR A 138 0.77 5.18 9.00
CA THR A 138 1.90 4.57 9.70
C THR A 138 3.24 4.96 9.07
N ALA A 139 3.38 4.87 7.75
CA ALA A 139 4.63 5.22 7.08
C ALA A 139 5.01 6.70 7.29
N ARG A 140 4.03 7.60 7.41
CA ARG A 140 4.25 9.03 7.70
C ARG A 140 4.71 9.29 9.12
N THR A 141 4.31 8.46 10.09
CA THR A 141 4.70 8.64 11.50
C THR A 141 6.06 8.03 11.83
N MET A 142 6.58 7.16 10.96
CA MET A 142 7.93 6.61 11.06
C MET A 142 8.99 7.68 10.75
N LYS A 143 9.99 7.83 11.62
CA LYS A 143 11.08 8.81 11.50
C LYS A 143 12.28 8.19 10.80
#